data_AF-A0AAD5I8R0-F1
#
_entry.id   AF-A0AAD5I8R0-F1
#
_cell.length_a   1.000
_cell.length_b   1.000
_cell.length_c   1.000
_cell.angle_alpha   90.00
_cell.angle_beta   90.00
_cell.angle_gamma   90.00
#
_symmetry.space_group_name_H-M   'P 1'
#
loop_
_entity.id
_entity.type
_entity.pdbx_description
1 polymer ?
#
loop_
_entity_poly.entity_id
_entity_poly.type
_entity_poly.pdbx_seq_one_letter_code
_entity_poly.pdbx_strand_id
1 'polypeptide(L)'
;MDYQTKNSLEDFRHSRKTRFFSSICGRETVKVSLLLCFLGLVAFGFLHGSLAAEKIGTFELKKGNFSVKFTNRGATIISVVLPDKNGKLADVVLGYDSVNDCRTDATYFGAIVGQVANRIRGAQFTLDGKHYKLVANEGKNMLHGGPKGFSAVVWTVRKYMNKGPAPHIVFAYKSFDVQQLTV
;
A
#
# COMPACT_ATOMS: atom_id res chain seq x y z
N MET A 1 56.00 -50.23 25.33
CA MET A 1 55.00 -50.31 26.41
C MET A 1 53.71 -50.78 25.78
N ASP A 2 53.52 -52.09 25.80
CA ASP A 2 52.30 -52.78 25.38
C ASP A 2 51.17 -52.52 26.37
N TYR A 3 49.93 -52.47 25.87
CA TYR A 3 48.88 -53.35 26.36
C TYR A 3 47.88 -53.64 25.23
N GLN A 4 47.89 -54.91 24.82
CA GLN A 4 46.82 -55.63 24.10
C GLN A 4 45.57 -55.69 25.02
N THR A 5 44.33 -56.05 24.61
CA THR A 5 43.96 -57.31 23.93
C THR A 5 42.42 -57.36 23.66
N LYS A 6 42.05 -57.93 22.49
CA LYS A 6 40.97 -58.93 22.18
C LYS A 6 39.48 -58.53 22.33
N ASN A 7 38.51 -59.02 21.54
CA ASN A 7 38.40 -60.07 20.50
C ASN A 7 37.04 -59.86 19.77
N SER A 8 36.93 -59.98 18.43
CA SER A 8 36.47 -61.18 17.66
C SER A 8 34.94 -61.46 17.79
N LEU A 9 34.08 -61.73 16.80
CA LEU A 9 34.16 -62.37 15.48
C LEU A 9 32.83 -62.12 14.71
N GLU A 10 32.91 -62.10 13.38
CA GLU A 10 32.10 -62.80 12.37
C GLU A 10 30.54 -62.91 12.45
N ASP A 11 29.96 -62.57 11.29
CA ASP A 11 29.03 -63.37 10.47
C ASP A 11 27.50 -63.16 10.41
N PHE A 12 27.10 -63.03 9.13
CA PHE A 12 25.86 -63.31 8.41
C PHE A 12 24.75 -64.16 9.11
N ARG A 13 23.48 -63.70 9.04
CA ARG A 13 22.36 -64.24 8.19
C ARG A 13 20.95 -63.87 8.71
N HIS A 14 20.18 -63.27 7.79
CA HIS A 14 18.83 -63.68 7.35
C HIS A 14 17.60 -63.74 8.30
N SER A 15 16.61 -62.90 7.94
CA SER A 15 15.19 -63.24 7.64
C SER A 15 14.10 -63.28 8.74
N ARG A 16 13.20 -62.29 8.63
CA ARG A 16 11.71 -62.33 8.66
C ARG A 16 10.97 -62.97 9.85
N LYS A 17 10.04 -62.21 10.49
CA LYS A 17 8.58 -62.48 10.51
C LYS A 17 7.73 -61.49 11.34
N THR A 18 6.58 -61.09 10.74
CA THR A 18 5.21 -60.85 11.30
C THR A 18 4.97 -59.74 12.34
N ARG A 19 4.22 -58.66 12.02
CA ARG A 19 2.73 -58.47 11.88
C ARG A 19 1.97 -58.22 13.21
N PHE A 20 1.22 -57.10 13.22
CA PHE A 20 0.00 -56.79 14.00
C PHE A 20 0.17 -56.61 15.52
N PHE A 21 -0.22 -55.51 16.17
CA PHE A 21 -1.53 -54.88 16.16
C PHE A 21 -1.44 -53.35 16.37
N SER A 22 -2.12 -52.59 15.50
CA SER A 22 -2.61 -51.24 15.75
C SER A 22 -4.07 -51.37 16.14
N SER A 23 -4.52 -50.77 17.24
CA SER A 23 -5.89 -50.27 17.34
C SER A 23 -6.09 -49.39 18.57
N ILE A 24 -6.91 -48.35 18.40
CA ILE A 24 -7.49 -47.48 19.44
C ILE A 24 -6.58 -46.34 19.97
N CYS A 25 -6.11 -45.45 19.09
CA CYS A 25 -5.83 -44.06 19.47
C CYS A 25 -5.72 -43.14 18.24
N GLY A 26 -6.82 -42.90 17.51
CA GLY A 26 -6.69 -42.11 16.27
C GLY A 26 -7.95 -41.54 15.64
N ARG A 27 -9.14 -41.67 16.27
CA ARG A 27 -10.39 -41.20 15.65
C ARG A 27 -10.97 -39.93 16.26
N GLU A 28 -10.72 -39.67 17.54
CA GLU A 28 -11.20 -38.44 18.21
C GLU A 28 -10.19 -37.29 18.11
N THR A 29 -8.89 -37.61 18.18
CA THR A 29 -7.80 -36.64 18.03
C THR A 29 -7.76 -35.96 16.67
N VAL A 30 -8.14 -36.67 15.60
CA VAL A 30 -8.21 -36.11 14.24
C VAL A 30 -9.37 -35.14 14.08
N LYS A 31 -10.51 -35.37 14.76
CA LYS A 31 -11.67 -34.45 14.74
C LYS A 31 -11.39 -33.15 15.50
N VAL A 32 -10.73 -33.24 16.66
CA VAL A 32 -10.32 -32.07 17.45
C VAL A 32 -9.23 -31.26 16.73
N SER A 33 -8.29 -31.94 16.07
CA SER A 33 -7.23 -31.31 15.25
C SER A 33 -7.81 -30.59 14.02
N LEU A 34 -8.77 -31.18 13.30
CA LEU A 34 -9.45 -30.48 12.21
C LEU A 34 -10.25 -29.27 12.71
N LEU A 35 -10.98 -29.39 13.84
CA LEU A 35 -11.76 -28.28 14.39
C LEU A 35 -10.88 -27.08 14.81
N LEU A 36 -9.72 -27.35 15.40
CA LEU A 36 -8.73 -26.33 15.78
C LEU A 36 -8.06 -25.69 14.55
N CYS A 37 -7.80 -26.45 13.49
CA CYS A 37 -7.31 -25.90 12.21
C CYS A 37 -8.37 -25.01 11.53
N PHE A 38 -9.65 -25.37 11.58
CA PHE A 38 -10.74 -24.54 11.05
C PHE A 38 -10.95 -23.26 11.87
N LEU A 39 -10.92 -23.33 13.20
CA LEU A 39 -10.98 -22.14 14.06
C LEU A 39 -9.75 -21.23 13.88
N GLY A 40 -8.56 -21.81 13.68
CA GLY A 40 -7.34 -21.08 13.36
C GLY A 40 -7.40 -20.36 12.00
N LEU A 41 -7.95 -20.99 10.96
CA LEU A 41 -8.14 -20.40 9.64
C LEU A 41 -9.16 -19.25 9.64
N VAL A 42 -10.25 -19.40 10.39
CA VAL A 42 -11.26 -18.33 10.53
C VAL A 42 -10.69 -17.16 11.34
N ALA A 43 -9.92 -17.42 12.41
CA ALA A 43 -9.23 -16.37 13.16
C ALA A 43 -8.15 -15.67 12.33
N PHE A 44 -7.42 -16.38 11.45
CA PHE A 44 -6.42 -15.77 10.56
C PHE A 44 -7.05 -14.87 9.48
N GLY A 45 -8.24 -15.25 8.97
CA GLY A 45 -9.01 -14.44 8.03
C GLY A 45 -9.63 -13.17 8.64
N PHE A 46 -9.94 -13.19 9.94
CA PHE A 46 -10.42 -12.01 10.67
C PHE A 46 -9.29 -11.11 11.22
N LEU A 47 -8.07 -11.64 11.39
CA LEU A 47 -6.91 -10.83 11.80
C LEU A 47 -6.30 -10.02 10.65
N HIS A 48 -6.45 -10.48 9.41
CA HIS A 48 -6.05 -9.76 8.21
C HIS A 48 -7.26 -9.02 7.64
N GLY A 49 -7.66 -7.94 8.31
CA GLY A 49 -8.59 -6.98 7.71
C GLY A 49 -8.10 -6.66 6.30
N SER A 50 -8.85 -7.11 5.30
CA SER A 50 -8.56 -6.83 3.89
C SER A 50 -8.65 -5.33 3.71
N LEU A 51 -7.51 -4.64 3.71
CA LEU A 51 -7.40 -3.29 3.17
C LEU A 51 -7.60 -3.45 1.66
N ALA A 52 -8.85 -3.43 1.22
CA ALA A 52 -9.16 -3.30 -0.18
C ALA A 52 -8.39 -2.07 -0.71
N ALA A 53 -7.47 -2.28 -1.63
CA ALA A 53 -6.77 -1.19 -2.27
C ALA A 53 -7.81 -0.26 -2.90
N GLU A 54 -7.80 1.02 -2.53
CA GLU A 54 -8.71 2.01 -3.07
C GLU A 54 -8.57 2.04 -4.58
N LYS A 55 -9.68 1.79 -5.29
CA LYS A 55 -9.67 1.80 -6.74
C LYS A 55 -9.47 3.23 -7.22
N ILE A 56 -8.56 3.40 -8.17
CA ILE A 56 -8.35 4.69 -8.82
C ILE A 56 -9.57 5.03 -9.68
N GLY A 57 -10.08 6.25 -9.56
CA GLY A 57 -11.27 6.72 -10.25
C GLY A 57 -11.23 8.20 -10.59
N THR A 58 -12.26 8.63 -11.34
CA THR A 58 -12.48 10.02 -11.76
C THR A 58 -13.81 10.51 -11.21
N PHE A 59 -13.85 11.76 -10.76
CA PHE A 59 -14.99 12.40 -10.09
C PHE A 59 -15.26 13.75 -10.75
N GLU A 60 -16.52 14.12 -10.95
CA GLU A 60 -16.90 15.39 -11.59
C GLU A 60 -17.84 16.18 -10.69
N LEU A 61 -17.53 17.46 -10.51
CA LEU A 61 -18.43 18.44 -9.92
C LEU A 61 -18.89 19.38 -11.03
N LYS A 62 -20.20 19.63 -11.13
CA LYS A 62 -20.79 20.50 -12.16
C LYS A 62 -21.81 21.45 -11.55
N LYS A 63 -21.74 22.72 -11.95
CA LYS A 63 -22.72 23.77 -11.62
C LYS A 63 -22.96 24.64 -12.85
N GLY A 64 -24.10 24.44 -13.51
CA GLY A 64 -24.38 25.07 -14.79
C GLY A 64 -23.34 24.68 -15.85
N ASN A 65 -22.70 25.69 -16.44
CA ASN A 65 -21.65 25.55 -17.44
C ASN A 65 -20.22 25.45 -16.86
N PHE A 66 -20.08 25.45 -15.53
CA PHE A 66 -18.82 25.22 -14.85
C PHE A 66 -18.71 23.74 -14.45
N SER A 67 -17.63 23.07 -14.81
CA SER A 67 -17.32 21.73 -14.31
C SER A 67 -15.84 21.54 -13.98
N VAL A 68 -15.58 20.68 -12.99
CA VAL A 68 -14.23 20.29 -12.57
C VAL A 68 -14.17 18.78 -12.43
N LYS A 69 -13.15 18.17 -13.02
CA LYS A 69 -12.86 16.74 -12.88
C LYS A 69 -11.62 16.51 -12.03
N PHE A 70 -11.71 15.48 -11.20
CA PHE A 70 -10.66 15.07 -10.27
C PHE A 70 -10.35 13.60 -10.44
N THR A 71 -9.15 13.17 -10.10
CA THR A 71 -8.85 11.77 -9.77
C THR A 71 -8.40 11.64 -8.32
N ASN A 72 -8.72 10.51 -7.68
CA ASN A 72 -8.29 10.25 -6.30
C ASN A 72 -6.80 9.93 -6.17
N ARG A 73 -6.08 9.65 -7.27
CA ARG A 73 -4.62 9.60 -7.22
C ARG A 73 -4.05 11.02 -7.15
N GLY A 74 -3.33 11.33 -6.08
CA GLY A 74 -2.83 12.67 -5.82
C GLY A 74 -3.90 13.72 -5.48
N ALA A 75 -5.18 13.30 -5.34
CA ALA A 75 -6.33 14.20 -5.28
C ALA A 75 -6.28 15.28 -6.39
N THR A 76 -5.93 14.84 -7.60
CA THR A 76 -5.49 15.68 -8.70
C THR A 76 -6.66 16.26 -9.48
N ILE A 77 -6.62 17.57 -9.78
CA ILE A 77 -7.48 18.21 -10.78
C ILE A 77 -6.97 17.83 -12.17
N ILE A 78 -7.85 17.29 -13.01
CA ILE A 78 -7.49 16.88 -14.39
C ILE A 78 -8.20 17.69 -15.48
N SER A 79 -9.25 18.45 -15.14
CA SER A 79 -9.98 19.31 -16.08
C SER A 79 -10.79 20.37 -15.33
N VAL A 80 -10.81 21.59 -15.86
CA VAL A 80 -11.64 22.71 -15.37
C VAL A 80 -12.26 23.39 -16.58
N VAL A 81 -13.56 23.15 -16.81
CA VAL A 81 -14.30 23.69 -17.95
C VAL A 81 -15.21 24.83 -17.49
N LEU A 82 -15.09 25.99 -18.14
CA LEU A 82 -15.93 27.15 -17.88
C LEU A 82 -16.08 28.03 -19.14
N PRO A 83 -17.16 28.84 -19.22
CA PRO A 83 -17.37 29.74 -20.35
C PRO A 83 -16.43 30.94 -20.30
N ASP A 84 -15.98 31.40 -21.47
CA ASP A 84 -15.37 32.70 -21.66
C ASP A 84 -16.42 33.84 -21.67
N LYS A 85 -15.98 35.07 -21.96
CA LYS A 85 -16.86 36.26 -22.04
C LYS A 85 -17.96 36.17 -23.11
N ASN A 86 -17.82 35.28 -24.09
CA ASN A 86 -18.78 35.04 -25.17
C ASN A 86 -19.61 33.77 -24.92
N GLY A 87 -19.44 33.10 -23.78
CA GLY A 87 -20.14 31.86 -23.45
C GLY A 87 -19.47 30.60 -24.02
N LYS A 88 -18.33 30.70 -24.69
CA LYS A 88 -17.63 29.53 -25.25
C LYS A 88 -16.91 28.76 -24.13
N LEU A 89 -17.22 27.48 -24.01
CA LEU A 89 -16.58 26.59 -23.04
C LEU A 89 -15.16 26.23 -23.47
N ALA A 90 -14.22 26.28 -22.52
CA ALA A 90 -12.87 25.78 -22.69
C ALA A 90 -12.37 25.11 -21.40
N ASP A 91 -11.52 24.10 -21.55
CA ASP A 91 -10.70 23.60 -20.44
C ASP A 91 -9.51 24.55 -20.24
N VAL A 92 -9.32 25.03 -19.02
CA VAL A 92 -8.33 26.09 -18.71
C VAL A 92 -7.14 25.61 -17.88
N VAL A 93 -7.08 24.32 -17.55
CA VAL A 93 -5.93 23.75 -16.84
C VAL A 93 -5.09 22.87 -17.76
N LEU A 94 -3.79 22.86 -17.51
CA LEU A 94 -2.94 21.78 -18.00
C LEU A 94 -3.33 20.51 -17.23
N GLY A 95 -3.77 19.51 -17.98
CA GLY A 95 -4.29 18.27 -17.43
C GLY A 95 -3.83 17.07 -18.23
N TYR A 96 -4.44 15.94 -17.93
CA TYR A 96 -4.15 14.68 -18.59
C TYR A 96 -5.43 14.10 -19.17
N ASP A 97 -5.31 13.41 -20.31
CA ASP A 97 -6.45 12.74 -20.94
C ASP A 97 -6.90 11.50 -20.13
N SER A 98 -5.97 10.88 -19.39
CA SER A 98 -6.26 9.72 -18.55
C SER A 98 -5.56 9.74 -17.19
N VAL A 99 -6.08 8.96 -16.25
CA VAL A 99 -5.45 8.78 -14.94
C VAL A 99 -4.09 8.04 -15.03
N ASN A 100 -3.88 7.25 -16.09
CA ASN A 100 -2.61 6.57 -16.31
C ASN A 100 -1.50 7.56 -16.63
N ASP A 101 -1.79 8.64 -17.35
CA ASP A 101 -0.81 9.66 -17.73
C ASP A 101 -0.36 10.47 -16.50
N CYS A 102 -1.24 10.62 -15.50
CA CYS A 102 -0.88 11.18 -14.19
C CYS A 102 0.17 10.32 -13.47
N ARG A 103 0.30 9.03 -13.79
CA ARG A 103 1.14 8.07 -13.05
C ARG A 103 2.62 8.25 -13.30
N THR A 104 2.97 8.63 -14.52
CA THR A 104 4.34 8.70 -15.00
C THR A 104 4.94 10.10 -14.90
N ASP A 105 4.14 11.09 -14.53
CA ASP A 105 4.57 12.49 -14.61
C ASP A 105 5.29 12.98 -13.34
N ALA A 106 6.37 13.73 -13.57
CA ALA A 106 7.14 14.46 -12.57
C ALA A 106 6.78 15.95 -12.51
N THR A 107 5.78 16.40 -13.28
CA THR A 107 5.37 17.82 -13.38
C THR A 107 4.32 18.22 -12.35
N TYR A 108 3.67 17.27 -11.69
CA TYR A 108 2.69 17.48 -10.60
C TYR A 108 1.45 18.31 -10.98
N PHE A 109 1.03 18.32 -12.26
CA PHE A 109 -0.11 19.11 -12.69
C PHE A 109 -1.38 18.79 -11.89
N GLY A 110 -1.96 19.82 -11.28
CA GLY A 110 -3.22 19.75 -10.52
C GLY A 110 -3.19 18.89 -9.25
N ALA A 111 -2.06 18.27 -8.91
CA ALA A 111 -1.94 17.33 -7.80
C ALA A 111 -1.68 18.04 -6.47
N ILE A 112 -2.14 17.44 -5.36
CA ILE A 112 -1.73 17.86 -4.03
C ILE A 112 -0.29 17.39 -3.78
N VAL A 113 0.61 18.33 -3.48
CA VAL A 113 2.01 18.05 -3.14
C VAL A 113 2.23 18.08 -1.62
N GLY A 114 3.05 17.17 -1.10
CA GLY A 114 3.32 17.08 0.33
C GLY A 114 4.02 15.78 0.74
N GLN A 115 4.46 15.63 1.99
CA GLN A 115 4.12 16.47 3.15
C GLN A 115 4.70 17.89 3.13
N VAL A 116 5.88 18.08 2.53
CA VAL A 116 6.51 19.40 2.36
C VAL A 116 6.58 19.73 0.88
N ALA A 117 5.91 20.83 0.49
CA ALA A 117 6.00 21.35 -0.86
C ALA A 117 7.37 21.98 -1.11
N ASN A 118 7.84 21.94 -2.37
CA ASN A 118 9.15 22.45 -2.78
C ASN A 118 10.31 21.67 -2.10
N ARG A 119 11.46 22.32 -1.96
CA ARG A 119 12.74 21.66 -1.66
C ARG A 119 13.08 21.67 -0.16
N ILE A 120 13.53 20.52 0.33
CA ILE A 120 14.34 20.41 1.55
C ILE A 120 15.79 20.20 1.13
N ARG A 121 16.64 21.18 1.48
CA ARG A 121 18.06 21.18 1.12
C ARG A 121 18.76 19.95 1.71
N GLY A 122 19.55 19.27 0.88
CA GLY A 122 20.33 18.11 1.32
C GLY A 122 19.48 16.89 1.71
N ALA A 123 18.16 16.92 1.42
CA ALA A 123 17.21 15.91 1.83
C ALA A 123 17.32 15.58 3.33
N GLN A 124 17.48 16.61 4.17
CA GLN A 124 17.59 16.43 5.61
C GLN A 124 17.16 17.70 6.36
N PHE A 125 16.73 17.53 7.60
CA PHE A 125 16.45 18.63 8.52
C PHE A 125 16.61 18.18 9.97
N THR A 126 16.65 19.14 10.89
CA THR A 126 16.63 18.89 12.33
C THR A 126 15.35 19.45 12.92
N LEU A 127 14.63 18.65 13.70
CA LEU A 127 13.44 19.05 14.43
C LEU A 127 13.59 18.55 15.87
N ASP A 128 13.41 19.43 16.85
CA ASP A 128 13.54 19.12 18.29
C ASP A 128 14.86 18.41 18.64
N GLY A 129 15.96 18.87 18.04
CA GLY A 129 17.30 18.30 18.23
C GLY A 129 17.52 16.94 17.56
N LYS A 130 16.49 16.34 16.96
CA LYS A 130 16.61 15.08 16.21
C LYS A 130 16.87 15.35 14.73
N HIS A 131 17.88 14.67 14.18
CA HIS A 131 18.19 14.71 12.76
C HIS A 131 17.30 13.74 11.98
N TYR A 132 16.71 14.23 10.89
CA TYR A 132 15.88 13.47 9.97
C TYR A 132 16.54 13.46 8.59
N LYS A 133 16.82 12.26 8.09
CA LYS A 133 17.28 12.04 6.71
C LYS A 133 16.09 11.61 5.86
N LEU A 134 16.00 12.19 4.68
CA LEU A 134 14.93 12.02 3.72
C LEU A 134 15.47 11.39 2.43
N VAL A 135 14.55 11.00 1.55
CA VAL A 135 14.91 10.49 0.23
C VAL A 135 15.11 11.68 -0.72
N ALA A 136 16.33 11.86 -1.22
CA ALA A 136 16.57 12.82 -2.29
C ALA A 136 15.95 12.31 -3.60
N ASN A 137 15.13 13.13 -4.23
CA ASN A 137 14.51 12.88 -5.53
C ASN A 137 14.78 13.99 -6.54
N GLU A 138 15.57 15.00 -6.16
CA GLU A 138 16.04 16.03 -7.07
C GLU A 138 17.48 16.44 -6.69
N GLY A 139 18.46 15.84 -7.37
CA GLY A 139 19.87 16.02 -7.03
C GLY A 139 20.14 15.62 -5.58
N LYS A 140 20.63 16.56 -4.77
CA LYS A 140 20.87 16.36 -3.33
C LYS A 140 19.67 16.72 -2.45
N ASN A 141 18.58 17.22 -3.03
CA ASN A 141 17.44 17.74 -2.28
C ASN A 141 16.26 16.76 -2.31
N MET A 142 15.35 16.90 -1.35
CA MET A 142 14.02 16.32 -1.46
C MET A 142 13.07 17.39 -2.03
N LEU A 143 12.35 17.07 -3.08
CA LEU A 143 11.35 17.91 -3.74
C LEU A 143 9.95 17.32 -3.53
N HIS A 144 8.98 18.16 -3.18
CA HIS A 144 7.54 17.84 -3.16
C HIS A 144 7.17 16.59 -2.34
N GLY A 145 7.83 16.41 -1.19
CA GLY A 145 7.58 15.27 -0.30
C GLY A 145 8.22 13.95 -0.74
N GLY A 146 9.09 13.98 -1.76
CA GLY A 146 9.86 12.83 -2.19
C GLY A 146 9.10 11.88 -3.12
N PRO A 147 9.66 10.69 -3.40
CA PRO A 147 9.13 9.77 -4.41
C PRO A 147 7.78 9.14 -4.04
N LYS A 148 7.39 9.18 -2.76
CA LYS A 148 6.09 8.70 -2.25
C LYS A 148 5.30 9.85 -1.62
N GLY A 149 5.49 11.07 -2.12
CA GLY A 149 4.73 12.23 -1.69
C GLY A 149 3.24 12.13 -2.01
N PHE A 150 2.48 13.12 -1.55
CA PHE A 150 1.01 13.17 -1.64
C PHE A 150 0.45 13.07 -3.06
N SER A 151 1.21 13.46 -4.08
CA SER A 151 0.81 13.35 -5.48
C SER A 151 0.84 11.91 -6.01
N ALA A 152 1.61 11.02 -5.37
CA ALA A 152 1.83 9.65 -5.82
C ALA A 152 0.85 8.64 -5.18
N VAL A 153 0.19 9.01 -4.08
CA VAL A 153 -0.68 8.12 -3.31
C VAL A 153 -2.12 8.16 -3.80
N VAL A 154 -2.86 7.09 -3.53
CA VAL A 154 -4.30 7.03 -3.77
C VAL A 154 -5.02 7.49 -2.50
N TRP A 155 -5.84 8.54 -2.64
CA TRP A 155 -6.64 9.11 -1.56
C TRP A 155 -7.98 8.39 -1.45
N THR A 156 -8.46 8.19 -0.22
CA THR A 156 -9.81 7.70 0.04
C THR A 156 -10.82 8.81 -0.23
N VAL A 157 -11.87 8.51 -0.97
CA VAL A 157 -13.01 9.42 -1.16
C VAL A 157 -13.99 9.24 -0.02
N ARG A 158 -13.96 10.13 0.97
CA ARG A 158 -14.86 10.05 2.14
C ARG A 158 -16.26 10.56 1.85
N LYS A 159 -16.40 11.48 0.90
CA LYS A 159 -17.68 12.07 0.52
C LYS A 159 -17.63 12.54 -0.93
N TYR A 160 -18.67 12.25 -1.69
CA TYR A 160 -18.83 12.73 -3.05
C TYR A 160 -20.29 13.15 -3.28
N MET A 161 -20.51 14.46 -3.33
CA MET A 161 -21.80 15.09 -3.58
C MET A 161 -21.72 15.83 -4.91
N ASN A 162 -22.16 15.20 -5.99
CA ASN A 162 -22.12 15.78 -7.35
C ASN A 162 -23.41 16.52 -7.75
N LYS A 163 -24.37 16.62 -6.84
CA LYS A 163 -25.66 17.30 -7.03
C LYS A 163 -25.94 18.25 -5.87
N GLY A 164 -26.91 19.14 -6.09
CA GLY A 164 -27.37 20.11 -5.09
C GLY A 164 -26.72 21.48 -5.24
N PRO A 165 -27.03 22.43 -4.33
CA PRO A 165 -26.60 23.83 -4.45
C PRO A 165 -25.09 24.03 -4.25
N ALA A 166 -24.44 23.09 -3.56
CA ALA A 166 -23.00 23.09 -3.26
C ALA A 166 -22.36 21.70 -3.49
N PRO A 167 -22.15 21.29 -4.75
CA PRO A 167 -21.42 20.06 -5.06
C PRO A 167 -20.00 20.10 -4.47
N HIS A 168 -19.56 19.00 -3.85
CA HIS A 168 -18.24 18.89 -3.24
C HIS A 168 -17.76 17.44 -3.16
N ILE A 169 -16.44 17.27 -3.07
CA ILE A 169 -15.76 16.00 -2.83
C ILE A 169 -14.79 16.17 -1.66
N VAL A 170 -14.64 15.13 -0.83
CA VAL A 170 -13.69 15.10 0.29
C VAL A 170 -12.74 13.92 0.09
N PHE A 171 -11.49 14.23 -0.20
CA PHE A 171 -10.39 13.27 -0.20
C PHE A 171 -9.77 13.21 1.19
N ALA A 172 -9.37 12.01 1.62
CA ALA A 172 -8.62 11.81 2.85
C ALA A 172 -7.47 10.85 2.62
N TYR A 173 -6.34 11.15 3.25
CA TYR A 173 -5.17 10.28 3.28
C TYR A 173 -4.54 10.38 4.66
N LYS A 174 -4.31 9.22 5.29
CA LYS A 174 -3.57 9.14 6.54
C LYS A 174 -2.12 8.85 6.19
N SER A 175 -1.26 9.84 6.34
CA SER A 175 0.17 9.61 6.29
C SER A 175 0.60 9.01 7.63
N PHE A 176 1.16 7.81 7.60
CA PHE A 176 1.83 7.25 8.77
C PHE A 176 3.19 7.93 8.96
N ASP A 177 3.67 7.95 10.19
CA ASP A 177 4.99 8.49 10.52
C ASP A 177 6.08 7.82 9.70
N VAL A 178 7.10 8.61 9.37
CA VAL A 178 8.42 8.12 8.94
C VAL A 178 9.05 7.29 10.07
N GLN A 179 8.63 6.03 10.21
CA GLN A 179 9.29 4.97 10.98
C GLN A 179 9.46 3.80 10.01
N GLN A 180 10.63 3.22 9.73
CA GLN A 180 11.93 3.20 10.39
C GLN A 180 13.02 3.32 9.30
N LEU A 181 13.91 4.30 9.41
CA LEU A 181 15.31 4.06 9.03
C LEU A 181 16.02 3.91 10.37
N THR A 182 16.20 2.65 10.77
CA THR A 182 17.11 2.27 11.84
C THR A 182 18.49 2.85 11.48
N VAL A 183 19.07 3.59 12.44
CA VAL A 183 20.49 3.97 12.40
C VAL A 183 21.33 2.70 12.44
#